data_AF-A0A1J4SLN1-F1
#
_entry.id   AF-A0A1J4SLN1-F1
#
_cell.length_a   1.000
_cell.length_b   1.000
_cell.length_c   1.000
_cell.angle_alpha   90.00
_cell.angle_beta   90.00
_cell.angle_gamma   90.00
#
_symmetry.space_group_name_H-M   'P 1'
#
loop_
_entity.id
_entity.type
_entity.pdbx_description
1 polymer ?
#
loop_
_entity_poly.entity_id
_entity_poly.type
_entity_poly.pdbx_seq_one_letter_code
_entity_poly.pdbx_strand_id
1 'polypeptide(L)'
;MKKIFFIIFFALPALNAGALELLLEENRGESGTIGYVDIDRVFKEYSGTTGAREAFVAEIKKKEDALNAKKALIYALKAEIAKLRQEREFALTLPSLLETQRSVAEAVTATAAAIQAVQASTQTVQISTQAVQASTGPVVTEGAALTSTAAPRALPSALTSLPGMGGIDMPGITRVPVSHFKFSISTSVPEIDAALLKKESGLTDKENEMRLFQQETERELLEYESRKSEVLLGRIYIALKELAVKEEVSVIVDKRSILFGQNAVDLTGKLLIKLEESGL
;
A
#
# COMPACT_ATOMS: atom_id res chain seq x y z
N MET A 1 7.19 -4.13 -0.59
CA MET A 1 6.29 -4.34 -1.74
C MET A 1 6.85 -5.48 -2.59
N LYS A 2 6.31 -6.69 -2.43
CA LYS A 2 6.63 -7.83 -3.31
C LYS A 2 5.34 -8.15 -4.06
N LYS A 3 5.34 -7.89 -5.36
CA LYS A 3 4.29 -8.35 -6.27
C LYS A 3 4.43 -9.88 -6.31
N ILE A 4 3.54 -10.58 -5.63
CA ILE A 4 3.49 -12.04 -5.67
C ILE A 4 2.85 -12.38 -7.01
N PHE A 5 3.68 -12.88 -7.93
CA PHE A 5 3.26 -13.51 -9.17
C PHE A 5 2.33 -14.67 -8.81
N PHE A 6 1.03 -14.52 -9.04
CA PHE A 6 0.10 -15.65 -9.07
C PHE A 6 0.38 -16.39 -10.37
N ILE A 7 1.23 -17.42 -10.28
CA ILE A 7 1.51 -18.34 -11.37
C ILE A 7 0.19 -19.05 -11.67
N ILE A 8 -0.28 -18.88 -12.90
CA ILE A 8 -1.31 -19.71 -13.54
C ILE A 8 -0.75 -21.13 -13.54
N PHE A 9 -1.05 -21.88 -12.49
CA PHE A 9 -0.64 -23.28 -12.34
C PHE A 9 -1.70 -24.17 -13.00
N PHE A 10 -1.99 -23.92 -14.29
CA PHE A 10 -2.80 -24.81 -15.13
C PHE A 10 -1.91 -25.87 -15.82
N ALA A 11 -0.87 -26.31 -15.10
CA ALA A 11 0.13 -27.26 -15.55
C ALA A 11 0.69 -28.04 -14.36
N LEU A 12 -0.15 -28.84 -13.71
CA LEU A 12 0.34 -30.01 -12.97
C LEU A 12 0.15 -31.25 -13.86
N PRO A 13 1.22 -32.05 -14.08
CA PRO A 13 1.13 -33.28 -14.84
C PRO A 13 0.32 -34.29 -14.03
N ALA A 14 -0.65 -34.92 -14.68
CA ALA A 14 -1.32 -36.11 -14.17
C ALA A 14 -0.29 -37.24 -14.06
N LEU A 15 0.41 -37.35 -12.92
CA LEU A 15 1.05 -38.59 -12.53
C LEU A 15 -0.04 -39.51 -11.98
N ASN A 16 -0.16 -40.69 -12.60
CA ASN A 16 -1.01 -41.82 -12.24
C ASN A 16 -2.49 -41.77 -12.66
N ALA A 17 -2.76 -41.49 -13.93
CA ALA A 17 -3.94 -42.09 -14.57
C ALA A 17 -3.57 -43.52 -15.00
N GLY A 18 -3.88 -44.49 -14.13
CA GLY A 18 -3.88 -45.90 -14.51
C GLY A 18 -4.84 -46.09 -15.70
N ALA A 19 -4.43 -46.92 -16.66
CA ALA A 19 -5.26 -47.30 -17.78
C ALA A 19 -6.63 -47.77 -17.26
N LEU A 20 -7.69 -47.06 -17.65
CA LEU A 20 -9.06 -47.42 -17.31
C LEU A 20 -9.44 -48.61 -18.20
N GLU A 21 -9.15 -49.83 -17.73
CA GLU A 21 -9.58 -51.07 -18.38
C GLU A 21 -11.11 -51.21 -18.23
N LEU A 22 -11.84 -50.62 -19.17
CA LEU A 22 -13.23 -51.00 -19.43
C LEU A 22 -13.23 -52.39 -20.07
N LEU A 23 -13.57 -53.41 -19.29
CA LEU A 23 -13.76 -54.78 -19.75
C LEU A 23 -14.75 -54.83 -20.93
N LEU A 24 -14.24 -55.21 -22.11
CA LEU A 24 -14.99 -55.44 -23.35
C LEU A 24 -15.63 -56.84 -23.36
N GLU A 25 -16.71 -57.05 -22.61
CA GLU A 25 -17.36 -58.38 -22.60
C GLU A 25 -18.57 -58.52 -23.56
N GLU A 26 -18.91 -57.50 -24.36
CA GLU A 26 -20.14 -57.57 -25.19
C GLU A 26 -20.03 -57.31 -26.71
N ASN A 27 -18.86 -57.02 -27.29
CA ASN A 27 -18.77 -56.80 -28.74
C ASN A 27 -17.68 -57.65 -29.42
N ARG A 28 -18.06 -58.88 -29.80
CA ARG A 28 -17.29 -59.77 -30.69
C ARG A 28 -17.71 -59.62 -32.17
N GLY A 29 -17.79 -58.39 -32.67
CA GLY A 29 -18.10 -58.12 -34.08
C GLY A 29 -17.36 -56.89 -34.60
N GLU A 30 -16.41 -57.12 -35.50
CA GLU A 30 -15.86 -56.18 -36.49
C GLU A 30 -15.09 -54.94 -35.98
N SER A 31 -13.76 -55.01 -36.06
CA SER A 31 -12.79 -53.89 -36.06
C SER A 31 -13.17 -52.66 -35.21
N GLY A 32 -12.80 -52.67 -33.93
CA GLY A 32 -13.06 -51.55 -33.01
C GLY A 32 -12.55 -50.21 -33.55
N THR A 33 -13.47 -49.28 -33.81
CA THR A 33 -13.15 -47.92 -34.23
C THR A 33 -12.60 -47.14 -33.03
N ILE A 34 -11.45 -46.50 -33.21
CA ILE A 34 -10.80 -45.67 -32.19
C ILE A 34 -11.29 -44.24 -32.39
N GLY A 35 -11.87 -43.66 -31.34
CA GLY A 35 -12.23 -42.24 -31.30
C GLY A 35 -11.22 -41.45 -30.50
N TYR A 36 -11.10 -40.16 -30.81
CA TYR A 36 -10.36 -39.24 -29.97
C TYR A 36 -11.18 -38.00 -29.64
N VAL A 37 -10.88 -37.41 -28.49
CA VAL A 37 -11.51 -36.19 -28.00
C VAL A 37 -10.44 -35.22 -27.52
N ASP A 38 -10.53 -33.98 -27.98
CA ASP A 38 -9.75 -32.87 -27.45
C ASP A 38 -10.47 -32.25 -26.26
N ILE A 39 -10.20 -32.76 -25.06
CA ILE A 39 -10.85 -32.31 -23.82
C ILE A 39 -10.51 -30.83 -23.56
N ASP A 40 -9.26 -30.41 -23.80
CA ASP A 40 -8.84 -29.02 -23.60
C ASP A 40 -9.62 -28.05 -24.49
N ARG A 41 -9.89 -28.44 -25.75
CA ARG A 41 -10.74 -27.66 -26.65
C ARG A 41 -12.19 -27.62 -26.18
N VAL A 42 -12.73 -28.76 -25.75
CA VAL A 42 -14.10 -28.82 -25.19
C VAL A 42 -14.23 -27.89 -23.99
N PHE A 43 -13.26 -27.89 -23.07
CA PHE A 43 -13.27 -26.99 -21.91
C PHE A 43 -13.14 -25.51 -22.27
N LYS A 44 -12.53 -25.15 -23.41
CA LYS A 44 -12.41 -23.76 -23.86
C LYS A 44 -13.63 -23.25 -24.61
N GLU A 45 -14.24 -24.11 -25.43
CA GLU A 45 -15.34 -23.73 -26.32
C GLU A 45 -16.72 -23.93 -25.68
N TYR A 46 -16.85 -24.83 -24.70
CA TYR A 46 -18.12 -25.07 -24.02
C TYR A 46 -18.56 -23.85 -23.19
N SER A 47 -19.83 -23.46 -23.36
CA SER A 47 -20.42 -22.33 -22.64
C SER A 47 -20.46 -22.56 -21.13
N GLY A 48 -20.72 -23.79 -20.68
CA GLY A 48 -20.82 -24.14 -19.27
C GLY A 48 -19.50 -24.02 -18.50
N THR A 49 -18.36 -24.29 -19.13
CA THR A 49 -17.03 -24.10 -18.52
C THR A 49 -16.64 -22.63 -18.49
N THR A 50 -16.97 -21.86 -19.54
CA THR A 50 -16.76 -20.41 -19.56
C THR A 50 -17.58 -19.71 -18.47
N GLY A 51 -18.86 -20.04 -18.34
CA GLY A 51 -19.72 -19.50 -17.28
C GLY A 51 -19.26 -19.90 -15.88
N ALA A 52 -18.79 -21.14 -15.68
CA ALA A 52 -18.22 -21.56 -14.40
C ALA A 52 -16.93 -20.81 -14.05
N ARG A 53 -16.09 -20.50 -15.06
CA ARG A 53 -14.89 -19.70 -14.88
C ARG A 53 -15.21 -18.26 -14.51
N GLU A 54 -16.21 -17.65 -15.15
CA GLU A 54 -16.68 -16.31 -14.80
C GLU A 54 -17.25 -16.25 -13.38
N ALA A 55 -18.05 -17.26 -12.99
CA ALA A 55 -18.58 -17.38 -11.63
C ALA A 55 -17.45 -17.54 -10.60
N PHE A 56 -16.40 -18.32 -10.91
CA PHE A 56 -15.24 -18.46 -10.05
C PHE A 56 -14.45 -17.16 -9.91
N VAL A 57 -14.22 -16.42 -11.01
CA VAL A 57 -13.57 -15.11 -10.97
C VAL A 57 -14.39 -14.10 -10.18
N ALA A 58 -15.71 -14.15 -10.25
CA ALA A 58 -16.59 -13.31 -9.44
C ALA A 58 -16.47 -13.64 -7.94
N GLU A 59 -16.41 -14.93 -7.58
CA GLU A 59 -16.22 -15.34 -6.19
C GLU A 59 -14.81 -14.96 -5.66
N ILE A 60 -13.76 -15.09 -6.48
CA ILE A 60 -12.42 -14.61 -6.15
C ILE A 60 -12.46 -13.12 -5.83
N LYS A 61 -13.04 -12.29 -6.71
CA LYS A 61 -13.12 -10.83 -6.48
C LYS A 61 -13.86 -10.50 -5.19
N LYS A 62 -14.98 -11.17 -4.92
CA LYS A 62 -15.75 -10.99 -3.69
C LYS A 62 -14.94 -11.33 -2.44
N LYS A 63 -14.16 -12.42 -2.47
CA LYS A 63 -13.28 -12.82 -1.35
C LYS A 63 -12.07 -11.88 -1.22
N GLU A 64 -11.50 -11.41 -2.33
CA GLU A 64 -10.44 -10.41 -2.36
C GLU A 64 -10.89 -9.08 -1.77
N ASP A 65 -12.09 -8.62 -2.11
CA ASP A 65 -12.67 -7.39 -1.56
C ASP A 65 -12.90 -7.51 -0.05
N ALA A 66 -13.37 -8.66 0.43
CA ALA A 66 -13.48 -8.94 1.87
C ALA A 66 -12.10 -8.91 2.57
N LEU A 67 -11.06 -9.48 1.94
CA LEU A 67 -9.69 -9.41 2.44
C LEU A 67 -9.14 -7.98 2.44
N ASN A 68 -9.42 -7.20 1.40
CA ASN A 68 -8.99 -5.82 1.29
C ASN A 68 -9.67 -4.93 2.33
N ALA A 69 -10.95 -5.16 2.62
CA ALA A 69 -11.66 -4.49 3.71
C ALA A 69 -11.01 -4.78 5.08
N LYS A 70 -10.68 -6.04 5.38
CA LYS A 70 -9.97 -6.39 6.62
C LYS A 70 -8.56 -5.77 6.67
N LYS A 71 -7.82 -5.75 5.57
CA LYS A 71 -6.50 -5.09 5.46
C LYS A 71 -6.62 -3.59 5.73
N ALA A 72 -7.63 -2.92 5.19
CA ALA A 72 -7.86 -1.50 5.42
C ALA A 72 -8.05 -1.18 6.91
N LEU A 73 -8.79 -2.02 7.66
CA LEU A 73 -8.95 -1.87 9.11
C LEU A 73 -7.61 -2.04 9.86
N ILE A 74 -6.77 -2.99 9.44
CA ILE A 74 -5.43 -3.18 10.01
C ILE A 74 -4.55 -1.96 9.74
N TYR A 75 -4.60 -1.40 8.52
CA TYR A 75 -3.84 -0.19 8.20
C TYR A 75 -4.33 1.02 8.99
N ALA A 76 -5.63 1.16 9.21
CA ALA A 76 -6.19 2.20 10.08
C ALA A 76 -5.67 2.06 11.52
N LEU A 77 -5.70 0.85 12.10
CA LEU A 77 -5.14 0.58 13.43
C LEU A 77 -3.63 0.87 13.50
N LYS A 78 -2.86 0.50 12.46
CA LYS A 78 -1.42 0.81 12.39
C LYS A 78 -1.17 2.32 12.35
N ALA A 79 -1.99 3.07 11.60
CA ALA A 79 -1.90 4.53 11.56
C ALA A 79 -2.22 5.16 12.92
N GLU A 80 -3.23 4.65 13.63
CA GLU A 80 -3.57 5.10 14.99
C GLU A 80 -2.45 4.80 15.99
N ILE A 81 -1.83 3.62 15.92
CA ILE A 81 -0.67 3.27 16.77
C ILE A 81 0.52 4.19 16.46
N ALA A 82 0.79 4.45 15.17
CA ALA A 82 1.86 5.37 14.79
C ALA A 82 1.62 6.79 15.32
N LYS A 83 0.37 7.27 15.26
CA LYS A 83 -0.04 8.56 15.83
C LYS A 83 0.18 8.60 17.35
N LEU A 84 -0.25 7.56 18.08
CA LEU A 84 -0.06 7.49 19.54
C LEU A 84 1.42 7.39 19.93
N ARG A 85 2.24 6.68 19.17
CA ARG A 85 3.70 6.63 19.39
C ARG A 85 4.34 8.00 19.18
N GLN A 86 3.91 8.73 18.16
CA GLN A 86 4.36 10.09 17.92
C GLN A 86 3.92 11.05 19.05
N GLU A 87 2.67 10.95 19.52
CA GLU A 87 2.18 11.71 20.69
C GLU A 87 2.97 11.39 21.96
N ARG A 88 3.36 10.12 22.16
CA ARG A 88 4.21 9.69 23.28
C ARG A 88 5.62 10.28 23.19
N GLU A 89 6.25 10.27 22.03
CA GLU A 89 7.56 10.89 21.81
C GLU A 89 7.52 12.41 22.01
N PHE A 90 6.46 13.08 21.56
CA PHE A 90 6.25 14.49 21.85
C PHE A 90 6.06 14.74 23.34
N ALA A 91 5.19 13.99 24.02
CA ALA A 91 4.96 14.16 25.46
C ALA A 91 6.25 13.97 26.30
N LEU A 92 7.16 13.10 25.85
CA LEU A 92 8.46 12.89 26.50
C LEU A 92 9.51 13.97 26.20
N THR A 93 9.47 14.56 25.00
CA THR A 93 10.45 15.57 24.57
C THR A 93 10.03 17.00 24.90
N LEU A 94 8.73 17.27 25.11
CA LEU A 94 8.23 18.59 25.49
C LEU A 94 8.83 19.11 26.81
N PRO A 95 8.98 18.30 27.88
CA PRO A 95 9.62 18.75 29.13
C PRO A 95 11.06 19.23 28.92
N SER A 96 11.87 18.54 28.11
CA SER A 96 13.27 18.94 27.87
C SER A 96 13.38 20.20 27.00
N LEU A 97 12.47 20.39 26.04
CA LEU A 97 12.41 21.60 25.22
C LEU A 97 11.97 22.83 26.04
N LEU A 98 11.02 22.66 26.97
CA LEU A 98 10.60 23.72 27.87
C LEU A 98 11.72 24.10 28.85
N GLU A 99 12.45 23.12 29.39
CA GLU A 99 13.59 23.35 30.29
C GLU A 99 14.75 24.07 29.57
N THR A 100 15.00 23.69 28.31
CA THR A 100 16.01 24.35 27.46
C THR A 100 15.62 25.80 27.16
N GLN A 101 14.34 26.07 26.86
CA GLN A 101 13.88 27.46 26.67
C GLN A 101 13.95 28.28 27.95
N ARG A 102 13.62 27.67 29.11
CA ARG A 102 13.70 28.35 30.40
C ARG A 102 15.13 28.74 30.76
N SER A 103 16.08 27.81 30.62
CA SER A 103 17.50 28.07 30.89
C SER A 103 18.10 29.11 29.93
N VAL A 104 17.70 29.12 28.66
CA VAL A 104 18.11 30.17 27.70
C VAL A 104 17.49 31.52 28.06
N ALA A 105 16.21 31.56 28.44
CA ALA A 105 15.54 32.80 28.89
C ALA A 105 16.17 33.35 30.19
N GLU A 106 16.53 32.48 31.12
CA GLU A 106 17.24 32.83 32.35
C GLU A 106 18.68 33.32 32.05
N ALA A 107 19.39 32.73 31.09
CA ALA A 107 20.70 33.22 30.65
C ALA A 107 20.62 34.58 29.94
N VAL A 108 19.59 34.82 29.12
CA VAL A 108 19.38 36.10 28.45
C VAL A 108 18.99 37.20 29.44
N THR A 109 18.14 36.89 30.43
CA THR A 109 17.78 37.84 31.50
C THR A 109 18.94 38.12 32.45
N ALA A 110 19.76 37.12 32.79
CA ALA A 110 21.00 37.31 33.55
C ALA A 110 22.04 38.15 32.80
N THR A 111 22.17 37.95 31.48
CA THR A 111 23.05 38.76 30.64
C THR A 111 22.54 40.20 30.50
N ALA A 112 21.22 40.40 30.38
CA ALA A 112 20.60 41.73 30.37
C ALA A 112 20.75 42.46 31.72
N ALA A 113 20.65 41.75 32.85
CA ALA A 113 20.90 42.30 34.18
C ALA A 113 22.38 42.65 34.41
N ALA A 114 23.31 41.85 33.87
CA ALA A 114 24.74 42.14 33.92
C ALA A 114 25.11 43.39 33.09
N ILE A 115 24.47 43.61 31.93
CA ILE A 115 24.69 44.81 31.11
C ILE A 115 24.15 46.08 31.80
N GLN A 116 23.05 45.99 32.57
CA GLN A 116 22.55 47.12 33.37
C GLN A 116 23.42 47.44 34.59
N ALA A 117 24.10 46.45 35.18
CA ALA A 117 25.02 46.67 36.29
C ALA A 117 26.35 47.34 35.87
N VAL A 118 26.77 47.19 34.61
CA VAL A 118 28.02 47.79 34.08
C VAL A 118 27.82 49.25 33.62
N GLN A 119 26.59 49.71 33.37
CA GLN A 119 26.30 51.13 33.07
C GLN A 119 26.18 52.02 34.32
N ALA A 120 26.10 51.47 35.53
CA ALA A 120 26.04 52.26 36.76
C ALA A 120 27.42 52.73 37.28
N SER A 121 28.53 52.26 36.70
CA SER A 121 29.90 52.47 37.23
C SER A 121 30.85 53.28 36.33
N THR A 122 30.33 54.05 35.36
CA THR A 122 31.16 54.96 34.52
C THR A 122 30.94 56.47 34.76
N GLN A 123 30.27 56.87 35.84
CA GLN A 123 30.16 58.29 36.24
C GLN A 123 31.16 58.72 37.32
N THR A 124 32.47 58.55 37.11
CA THR A 124 33.48 59.21 37.97
C THR A 124 34.85 59.30 37.29
N VAL A 125 35.02 60.16 36.27
CA VAL A 125 36.24 60.99 36.11
C VAL A 125 35.89 62.17 35.18
N GLN A 126 35.60 63.32 35.79
CA GLN A 126 35.66 64.65 35.17
C GLN A 126 36.46 65.56 36.10
N ILE A 127 36.96 66.67 35.54
CA ILE A 127 37.78 67.76 36.10
C ILE A 127 39.27 67.61 35.71
N SER A 128 39.99 68.51 35.05
CA SER A 128 39.78 69.75 34.25
C SER A 128 41.21 70.23 33.90
N THR A 129 41.47 70.83 32.72
CA THR A 129 42.25 72.10 32.60
C THR A 129 42.25 72.69 31.17
N GLN A 130 42.02 74.00 31.15
CA GLN A 130 42.12 75.09 30.14
C GLN A 130 43.45 75.12 29.34
N ALA A 131 43.69 75.87 28.24
CA ALA A 131 43.03 76.85 27.34
C ALA A 131 44.00 77.08 26.11
N VAL A 132 43.71 77.62 24.91
CA VAL A 132 43.55 79.04 24.47
C VAL A 132 43.73 79.11 22.91
N GLN A 133 42.93 79.96 22.22
CA GLN A 133 43.11 80.79 20.96
C GLN A 133 43.92 80.29 19.72
N ALA A 134 43.74 80.73 18.46
CA ALA A 134 42.75 81.51 17.68
C ALA A 134 43.20 81.57 16.18
N SER A 135 42.22 81.71 15.26
CA SER A 135 42.21 82.43 13.95
C SER A 135 43.18 82.09 12.78
N THR A 136 42.66 81.77 11.58
CA THR A 136 42.33 82.68 10.41
C THR A 136 41.92 81.86 9.16
N GLY A 137 40.92 82.34 8.37
CA GLY A 137 40.35 81.70 7.14
C GLY A 137 41.12 82.00 5.83
N PRO A 138 40.48 82.14 4.61
CA PRO A 138 39.06 81.99 4.22
C PRO A 138 38.79 81.43 2.75
N VAL A 139 37.51 81.51 2.29
CA VAL A 139 36.93 81.56 0.88
C VAL A 139 37.03 80.28 -0.01
N VAL A 140 36.11 79.84 -0.91
CA VAL A 140 35.11 80.43 -1.86
C VAL A 140 34.09 79.29 -2.23
N THR A 141 32.78 79.41 -1.99
CA THR A 141 31.62 79.65 -2.94
C THR A 141 31.39 78.53 -3.98
N GLU A 142 30.18 78.04 -4.35
CA GLU A 142 28.85 78.65 -4.52
C GLU A 142 27.78 77.57 -4.86
N GLY A 143 26.49 77.78 -4.54
CA GLY A 143 25.38 77.37 -5.44
C GLY A 143 24.23 76.48 -4.92
N ALA A 144 23.14 77.14 -4.50
CA ALA A 144 21.73 76.93 -4.89
C ALA A 144 20.97 75.59 -4.66
N ALA A 145 20.07 75.67 -3.67
CA ALA A 145 18.69 75.17 -3.58
C ALA A 145 18.08 74.29 -4.70
N LEU A 146 17.73 73.06 -4.29
CA LEU A 146 16.38 72.48 -4.21
C LEU A 146 15.37 72.73 -5.37
N THR A 147 15.20 71.72 -6.23
CA THR A 147 13.90 71.36 -6.82
C THR A 147 13.72 69.83 -6.92
N SER A 148 12.51 69.40 -6.58
CA SER A 148 11.90 68.06 -6.56
C SER A 148 12.23 67.10 -7.73
N THR A 149 12.38 65.79 -7.43
CA THR A 149 11.49 64.65 -7.84
C THR A 149 12.25 63.31 -8.06
N ALA A 150 11.79 62.26 -7.34
CA ALA A 150 11.78 60.80 -7.61
C ALA A 150 13.07 59.96 -7.92
N ALA A 151 13.35 58.99 -7.00
CA ALA A 151 13.74 57.54 -7.08
C ALA A 151 14.69 57.00 -8.18
N PRO A 152 15.38 55.82 -8.07
CA PRO A 152 15.35 54.76 -7.03
C PRO A 152 16.76 54.20 -6.59
N ARG A 153 16.73 53.20 -5.67
CA ARG A 153 17.65 52.03 -5.55
C ARG A 153 18.68 51.99 -4.39
N ALA A 154 18.67 50.80 -3.75
CA ALA A 154 19.73 50.06 -3.04
C ALA A 154 19.81 50.13 -1.50
N LEU A 155 19.74 48.92 -0.91
CA LEU A 155 19.75 48.50 0.50
C LEU A 155 21.14 48.69 1.15
N PRO A 156 21.28 48.50 2.48
CA PRO A 156 21.46 47.14 2.99
C PRO A 156 20.64 46.79 4.24
N SER A 157 20.30 45.51 4.27
CA SER A 157 19.89 44.68 5.40
C SER A 157 20.63 44.97 6.70
N ALA A 158 19.89 45.16 7.80
CA ALA A 158 20.40 44.92 9.15
C ALA A 158 19.26 44.91 10.20
N LEU A 159 18.27 44.01 10.08
CA LEU A 159 17.37 43.68 11.21
C LEU A 159 17.08 42.17 11.27
N THR A 160 18.08 41.34 10.99
CA THR A 160 18.00 39.89 11.18
C THR A 160 19.19 39.42 12.01
N SER A 161 19.02 39.39 13.33
CA SER A 161 19.72 38.44 14.20
C SER A 161 19.14 38.48 15.61
N LEU A 162 17.98 37.85 15.83
CA LEU A 162 17.62 37.34 17.15
C LEU A 162 17.27 35.85 16.99
N PRO A 163 18.12 34.92 17.47
CA PRO A 163 17.88 33.49 17.31
C PRO A 163 16.89 33.00 18.38
N GLY A 164 15.82 32.31 17.97
CA GLY A 164 14.99 31.50 18.87
C GLY A 164 13.47 31.64 18.78
N MET A 165 12.92 32.58 18.01
CA MET A 165 11.48 32.90 18.11
C MET A 165 10.67 32.80 16.82
N GLY A 166 10.94 31.79 16.00
CA GLY A 166 9.88 31.39 15.07
C GLY A 166 10.13 30.06 14.42
N GLY A 167 9.12 29.22 14.44
CA GLY A 167 8.94 28.10 13.52
C GLY A 167 9.99 26.99 13.59
N ILE A 168 9.51 25.77 13.57
CA ILE A 168 10.32 24.59 13.29
C ILE A 168 10.67 24.65 11.80
N ASP A 169 11.97 24.70 11.47
CA ASP A 169 12.43 24.76 10.08
C ASP A 169 12.56 23.32 9.54
N MET A 170 11.73 22.96 8.57
CA MET A 170 11.80 21.67 7.87
C MET A 170 12.34 21.90 6.44
N PRO A 171 13.36 21.16 5.99
CA PRO A 171 13.93 21.38 4.66
C PRO A 171 12.90 21.09 3.57
N GLY A 172 12.60 22.10 2.73
CA GLY A 172 11.75 21.98 1.55
C GLY A 172 10.30 22.46 1.70
N ILE A 173 9.89 22.96 2.87
CA ILE A 173 8.56 23.58 3.10
C ILE A 173 8.69 24.85 3.93
N THR A 174 7.96 25.89 3.54
CA THR A 174 7.91 27.18 4.25
C THR A 174 7.41 27.02 5.70
N ARG A 175 8.11 27.71 6.61
CA ARG A 175 7.90 27.81 8.07
C ARG A 175 6.43 27.71 8.49
N VAL A 176 6.06 26.60 9.13
CA VAL A 176 4.69 26.38 9.63
C VAL A 176 4.55 26.95 11.05
N PRO A 177 3.56 27.82 11.33
CA PRO A 177 3.30 28.32 12.67
C PRO A 177 2.75 27.21 13.58
N VAL A 178 3.25 27.17 14.82
CA VAL A 178 2.94 26.15 15.85
C VAL A 178 1.43 26.08 16.18
N SER A 179 0.67 27.12 15.85
CA SER A 179 -0.78 27.22 16.05
C SER A 179 -1.62 26.29 15.16
N HIS A 180 -1.07 25.73 14.08
CA HIS A 180 -1.80 24.73 13.25
C HIS A 180 -1.77 23.32 13.83
N PHE A 181 -1.01 23.08 14.89
CA PHE A 181 -1.00 21.81 15.58
C PHE A 181 -1.97 21.84 16.77
N LYS A 182 -3.24 21.49 16.51
CA LYS A 182 -4.19 21.13 17.58
C LYS A 182 -3.85 19.74 18.11
N PHE A 183 -2.88 19.66 19.01
CA PHE A 183 -2.59 18.44 19.75
C PHE A 183 -3.52 18.34 20.97
N SER A 184 -4.26 17.23 21.07
CA SER A 184 -5.00 16.89 22.29
C SER A 184 -4.01 16.35 23.34
N ILE A 185 -3.22 17.24 23.97
CA ILE A 185 -2.21 16.90 25.00
C ILE A 185 -2.89 16.67 26.37
N SER A 186 -4.03 15.98 26.38
CA SER A 186 -4.82 15.78 27.60
C SER A 186 -4.61 14.42 28.24
N THR A 187 -3.84 13.52 27.62
CA THR A 187 -3.53 12.20 28.14
C THR A 187 -2.13 12.14 28.71
N SER A 188 -2.00 11.63 29.93
CA SER A 188 -0.69 11.47 30.58
C SER A 188 0.12 10.38 29.85
N VAL A 189 1.46 10.45 29.89
CA VAL A 189 2.34 9.42 29.26
C VAL A 189 1.94 7.98 29.65
N PRO A 190 1.63 7.67 30.93
CA PRO A 190 1.16 6.33 31.32
C PRO A 190 -0.17 5.91 30.66
N GLU A 191 -1.07 6.87 30.41
CA GLU A 191 -2.35 6.60 29.75
C GLU A 191 -2.15 6.33 28.25
N ILE A 192 -1.21 7.02 27.61
CA ILE A 192 -0.81 6.75 26.22
C ILE A 192 -0.16 5.37 26.10
N ASP A 193 0.73 5.00 27.03
CA ASP A 193 1.38 3.70 27.05
C ASP A 193 0.36 2.56 27.26
N ALA A 194 -0.63 2.74 28.15
CA ALA A 194 -1.72 1.79 28.35
C ALA A 194 -2.61 1.65 27.09
N ALA A 195 -2.91 2.75 26.42
CA ALA A 195 -3.66 2.75 25.16
C ALA A 195 -2.90 2.08 24.01
N LEU A 196 -1.57 2.28 23.95
CA LEU A 196 -0.68 1.62 23.00
C LEU A 196 -0.70 0.10 23.19
N LEU A 197 -0.48 -0.39 24.42
CA LEU A 197 -0.50 -1.83 24.71
C LEU A 197 -1.82 -2.48 24.29
N LYS A 198 -2.96 -1.84 24.59
CA LYS A 198 -4.29 -2.33 24.21
C LYS A 198 -4.50 -2.35 22.69
N LYS A 199 -4.02 -1.33 21.97
CA LYS A 199 -4.13 -1.29 20.50
C LYS A 199 -3.15 -2.24 19.81
N GLU A 200 -1.97 -2.45 20.39
CA GLU A 200 -0.97 -3.40 19.90
C GLU A 200 -1.46 -4.84 20.06
N SER A 201 -2.05 -5.21 21.21
CA SER A 201 -2.67 -6.53 21.38
C SER A 201 -3.85 -6.73 20.42
N GLY A 202 -4.70 -5.70 20.27
CA GLY A 202 -5.79 -5.74 19.30
C GLY A 202 -5.31 -5.84 17.84
N LEU A 203 -4.16 -5.25 17.52
CA LEU A 203 -3.53 -5.38 16.21
C LEU A 203 -3.05 -6.81 15.97
N THR A 204 -2.35 -7.42 16.94
CA THR A 204 -1.86 -8.80 16.82
C THR A 204 -3.02 -9.79 16.68
N ASP A 205 -4.11 -9.59 17.41
CA ASP A 205 -5.30 -10.44 17.31
C ASP A 205 -5.93 -10.34 15.91
N LYS A 206 -6.04 -9.12 15.37
CA LYS A 206 -6.63 -8.88 14.06
C LYS A 206 -5.74 -9.34 12.91
N GLU A 207 -4.41 -9.29 13.08
CA GLU A 207 -3.44 -9.86 12.15
C GLU A 207 -3.53 -11.40 12.13
N ASN A 208 -3.68 -12.03 13.29
CA ASN A 208 -3.89 -13.47 13.40
C ASN A 208 -5.22 -13.91 12.78
N GLU A 209 -6.30 -13.17 13.07
CA GLU A 209 -7.63 -13.40 12.47
C GLU A 209 -7.56 -13.28 10.94
N MET A 210 -6.86 -12.26 10.43
CA MET A 210 -6.66 -12.08 8.98
C MET A 210 -5.87 -13.26 8.39
N ARG A 211 -4.84 -13.76 9.07
CA ARG A 211 -4.04 -14.90 8.60
C ARG A 211 -4.87 -16.18 8.51
N LEU A 212 -5.68 -16.46 9.52
CA LEU A 212 -6.60 -17.60 9.52
C LEU A 212 -7.65 -17.45 8.42
N PHE A 213 -8.24 -16.27 8.30
CA PHE A 213 -9.24 -15.99 7.27
C PHE A 213 -8.66 -16.09 5.84
N GLN A 214 -7.39 -15.73 5.63
CA GLN A 214 -6.69 -15.98 4.35
C GLN A 214 -6.58 -17.47 4.06
N GLN A 215 -6.12 -18.27 5.02
CA GLN A 215 -5.99 -19.72 4.85
C GLN A 215 -7.34 -20.40 4.60
N GLU A 216 -8.38 -20.00 5.33
CA GLU A 216 -9.74 -20.49 5.12
C GLU A 216 -10.27 -20.11 3.74
N THR A 217 -10.09 -18.85 3.34
CA THR A 217 -10.51 -18.38 2.01
C THR A 217 -9.79 -19.12 0.88
N GLU A 218 -8.48 -19.33 1.00
CA GLU A 218 -7.70 -20.10 0.03
C GLU A 218 -8.22 -21.55 -0.06
N ARG A 219 -8.48 -22.19 1.09
CA ARG A 219 -9.02 -23.55 1.14
C ARG A 219 -10.41 -23.63 0.50
N GLU A 220 -11.30 -22.71 0.84
CA GLU A 220 -12.65 -22.63 0.28
C GLU A 220 -12.63 -22.42 -1.24
N LEU A 221 -11.76 -21.55 -1.75
CA LEU A 221 -11.62 -21.31 -3.19
C LEU A 221 -11.13 -22.57 -3.92
N LEU A 222 -10.16 -23.29 -3.35
CA LEU A 222 -9.67 -24.56 -3.91
C LEU A 222 -10.75 -25.64 -3.91
N GLU A 223 -11.48 -25.79 -2.80
CA GLU A 223 -12.61 -26.73 -2.70
C GLU A 223 -13.72 -26.38 -3.70
N TYR A 224 -14.01 -25.09 -3.88
CA TYR A 224 -14.99 -24.61 -4.85
C TYR A 224 -14.57 -24.94 -6.29
N GLU A 225 -13.31 -24.66 -6.64
CA GLU A 225 -12.74 -24.98 -7.95
C GLU A 225 -12.80 -26.49 -8.23
N SER A 226 -12.35 -27.31 -7.27
CA SER A 226 -12.36 -28.77 -7.38
C SER A 226 -13.77 -29.30 -7.60
N ARG A 227 -14.74 -28.86 -6.78
CA ARG A 227 -16.13 -29.32 -6.87
C ARG A 227 -16.78 -28.92 -8.19
N LYS A 228 -16.55 -27.70 -8.67
CA LYS A 228 -17.09 -27.23 -9.95
C LYS A 228 -16.45 -27.96 -11.13
N SER A 229 -15.14 -28.18 -11.08
CA SER A 229 -14.42 -28.92 -12.12
C SER A 229 -14.89 -30.37 -12.21
N GLU A 230 -15.09 -31.03 -11.07
CA GLU A 230 -15.61 -32.40 -11.02
C GLU A 230 -17.02 -32.50 -11.63
N VAL A 231 -17.92 -31.58 -11.29
CA VAL A 231 -19.28 -31.56 -11.85
C VAL A 231 -19.26 -31.35 -13.37
N LEU A 232 -18.44 -30.43 -13.87
CA LEU A 232 -18.31 -30.18 -15.31
C LEU A 232 -17.74 -31.40 -16.03
N LEU A 233 -16.69 -32.00 -15.46
CA LEU A 233 -16.04 -33.16 -16.03
C LEU A 233 -17.00 -34.38 -16.06
N GLY A 234 -17.79 -34.58 -15.00
CA GLY A 234 -18.83 -35.61 -14.96
C GLY A 234 -19.88 -35.43 -16.06
N ARG A 235 -20.33 -34.20 -16.30
CA ARG A 235 -21.27 -33.89 -17.41
C ARG A 235 -20.65 -34.21 -18.78
N ILE A 236 -19.40 -33.83 -18.99
CA ILE A 236 -18.66 -34.12 -20.22
C ILE A 236 -18.54 -35.65 -20.43
N TYR A 237 -18.20 -36.40 -19.40
CA TYR A 237 -18.09 -37.86 -19.48
C TYR A 237 -19.42 -38.54 -19.82
N ILE A 238 -20.54 -38.09 -19.26
CA ILE A 238 -21.87 -38.65 -19.58
C ILE A 238 -22.19 -38.39 -21.05
N ALA A 239 -22.02 -37.15 -21.53
CA ALA A 239 -22.29 -36.79 -22.93
C ALA A 239 -21.40 -37.57 -23.90
N LEU A 240 -20.13 -37.75 -23.54
CA LEU A 240 -19.11 -38.49 -24.30
C LEU A 240 -19.43 -39.99 -24.33
N LYS A 241 -19.84 -40.61 -23.22
CA LYS A 241 -20.29 -42.01 -23.17
C LYS A 241 -21.43 -42.26 -24.14
N GLU A 242 -22.45 -41.40 -24.10
CA GLU A 242 -23.58 -41.54 -25.00
C GLU A 242 -23.23 -41.27 -26.48
N LEU A 243 -22.23 -40.42 -26.77
CA LEU A 243 -21.74 -40.23 -28.13
C LEU A 243 -20.96 -41.44 -28.63
N ALA A 244 -20.17 -42.06 -27.77
CA ALA A 244 -19.42 -43.25 -28.08
C ALA A 244 -20.34 -44.41 -28.49
N VAL A 245 -21.47 -44.57 -27.78
CA VAL A 245 -22.49 -45.57 -28.12
C VAL A 245 -23.16 -45.26 -29.46
N LYS A 246 -23.46 -43.98 -29.75
CA LYS A 246 -24.10 -43.57 -31.02
C LYS A 246 -23.20 -43.74 -32.24
N GLU A 247 -21.90 -43.54 -32.06
CA GLU A 247 -20.89 -43.59 -33.14
C GLU A 247 -20.15 -44.93 -33.18
N GLU A 248 -20.59 -45.91 -32.37
CA GLU A 248 -20.03 -47.26 -32.30
C GLU A 248 -18.50 -47.28 -32.06
N VAL A 249 -18.01 -46.31 -31.27
CA VAL A 249 -16.61 -46.17 -30.92
C VAL A 249 -16.29 -47.06 -29.72
N SER A 250 -15.29 -47.95 -29.87
CA SER A 250 -14.92 -48.90 -28.81
C SER A 250 -13.96 -48.31 -27.79
N VAL A 251 -13.02 -47.46 -28.22
CA VAL A 251 -12.00 -46.86 -27.35
C VAL A 251 -11.91 -45.38 -27.65
N ILE A 252 -11.92 -44.56 -26.59
CA ILE A 252 -11.79 -43.11 -26.68
C ILE A 252 -10.49 -42.72 -26.01
N VAL A 253 -9.70 -41.94 -26.72
CA VAL A 253 -8.39 -41.49 -26.25
C VAL A 253 -8.35 -39.97 -26.28
N ASP A 254 -7.69 -39.36 -25.29
CA ASP A 254 -7.46 -37.92 -25.31
C ASP A 254 -6.51 -37.57 -26.47
N LYS A 255 -6.84 -36.54 -27.24
CA LYS A 255 -5.99 -36.04 -28.32
C LYS A 255 -4.58 -35.67 -27.85
N ARG A 256 -4.38 -35.32 -26.58
CA ARG A 256 -3.05 -34.99 -26.03
C ARG A 256 -2.07 -36.16 -26.05
N SER A 257 -2.57 -37.40 -26.00
CA SER A 257 -1.72 -38.60 -26.02
C SER A 257 -1.56 -39.20 -27.43
N ILE A 258 -2.22 -38.64 -28.44
CA ILE A 258 -2.16 -39.12 -29.82
C ILE A 258 -1.45 -38.09 -30.70
N LEU A 259 -0.35 -38.49 -31.34
CA LEU A 259 0.35 -37.66 -32.32
C LEU A 259 -0.17 -37.89 -33.75
N PHE A 260 -0.57 -39.13 -34.06
CA PHE A 260 -1.06 -39.53 -35.38
C PHE A 260 -1.95 -40.77 -35.25
N GLY A 261 -3.05 -40.82 -36.02
CA GLY A 261 -3.93 -41.98 -36.11
C GLY A 261 -4.59 -42.05 -37.48
N GLN A 262 -4.52 -43.20 -38.14
CA GLN A 262 -5.26 -43.47 -39.38
C GLN A 262 -6.64 -44.04 -39.01
N ASN A 263 -7.70 -43.54 -39.66
CA ASN A 263 -9.10 -43.96 -39.44
C ASN A 263 -9.66 -43.70 -38.03
N ALA A 264 -9.14 -42.70 -37.31
CA ALA A 264 -9.68 -42.33 -36.01
C ALA A 264 -10.80 -41.28 -36.14
N VAL A 265 -11.91 -41.49 -35.42
CA VAL A 265 -13.09 -40.60 -35.46
C VAL A 265 -12.89 -39.45 -34.46
N ASP A 266 -12.93 -38.21 -34.95
CA ASP A 266 -12.94 -37.02 -34.08
C ASP A 266 -14.34 -36.81 -33.49
N LEU A 267 -14.45 -36.98 -32.18
CA LEU A 267 -15.71 -36.78 -31.46
C LEU A 267 -15.84 -35.35 -30.89
N THR A 268 -14.79 -34.51 -30.99
CA THR A 268 -14.71 -33.21 -30.32
C THR A 268 -15.84 -32.27 -30.74
N GLY A 269 -16.05 -32.09 -32.05
CA GLY A 269 -17.11 -31.20 -32.55
C GLY A 269 -18.52 -31.70 -32.22
N LYS A 270 -18.74 -33.02 -32.32
CA LYS A 270 -20.03 -33.65 -31.99
C LYS A 270 -20.34 -33.54 -30.49
N LEU A 271 -19.31 -33.66 -29.64
CA LEU A 271 -19.40 -33.50 -28.20
C LEU A 271 -19.78 -32.08 -27.81
N LEU A 272 -19.18 -31.06 -28.43
CA LEU A 272 -19.54 -29.67 -28.21
C LEU A 272 -21.01 -29.40 -28.55
N ILE A 273 -21.47 -29.81 -29.73
CA ILE A 273 -22.87 -29.65 -30.14
C ILE A 273 -23.80 -30.30 -29.12
N LYS A 274 -23.48 -31.54 -28.73
CA LYS A 274 -24.31 -32.27 -27.77
C LYS A 274 -24.31 -31.65 -26.38
N LEU A 275 -23.18 -31.11 -25.92
CA LEU A 275 -23.09 -30.44 -24.62
C LEU A 275 -23.89 -29.15 -24.59
N GLU A 276 -23.96 -28.41 -25.70
CA GLU A 276 -24.81 -27.23 -25.83
C GLU A 276 -26.29 -27.61 -25.94
N GLU A 277 -26.64 -28.65 -26.70
CA GLU A 277 -28.01 -29.17 -26.81
C GLU A 277 -28.54 -29.77 -25.51
N SER A 278 -27.67 -30.42 -24.74
CA SER A 278 -28.00 -31.00 -23.43
C SER A 278 -28.01 -29.95 -22.32
N GLY A 279 -28.01 -28.65 -22.67
CA GLY A 279 -27.89 -27.48 -21.80
C GLY A 279 -28.91 -27.42 -20.66
N LEU A 280 -28.59 -28.15 -19.59
CA LEU A 280 -29.15 -28.07 -18.23
C LEU A 280 -28.13 -27.46 -17.26
#